data_AF-A0A4Q4WQG3-F1
#
_entry.id   AF-A0A4Q4WQG3-F1
#
_cell.length_a   1.000
_cell.length_b   1.000
_cell.length_c   1.000
_cell.angle_alpha   90.00
_cell.angle_beta   90.00
_cell.angle_gamma   90.00
#
_symmetry.space_group_name_H-M   'P 1'
#
loop_
_entity.id
_entity.type
_entity.pdbx_description
1 polymer ?
#
loop_
_entity_poly.entity_id
_entity_poly.type
_entity_poly.pdbx_seq_one_letter_code
_entity_poly.pdbx_strand_id
1 'polypeptide(L)'
;MKQRDALCVLLTGRSESGFSDLIRRIVTSKGLEFDLIGLKPPVGPNGERFRSTMEFKQIFLAAIVETYKQATEIRVYEDRPKHTTGFRTFFAEYNQQQQSLGSRASREPIAAEVIQVADISTNLDPVVEVAEVQHLVNSHNAIVSQRSHGGRRDRLMIKKTVFFTSYMIEPEDTKRLLGLVSIPNSLPDAELKLHANQIMICPRPCPKSILDEVGGMNAKMQWRVTATGCFENSIWAARVEPVPANAKYHIENPIPFVILAIRRGARPTDAARIQDWEPVPPEKSFLLDTTVGEKVMLRIEPEDLNEDGHDNLFANRHSKRKHAADDGRSRNFGHGHNARGNYHGRGSGNHGRGGFRGNHTPNRGYRTGQRGGGHFKGGGRGGKGYRSLDDVAARDGQESYGSNASVSYDDNLPAMDKGLQQIGKPPQYGIPQQPQGGSWQGPGAGNQARHTGFGGGGPDFQNLY
;
A
#
# COMPACT_ATOMS: atom_id res chain seq x y z
N MET A 1 24.34 -14.06 24.81
CA MET A 1 24.19 -15.22 23.88
C MET A 1 24.01 -16.56 24.62
N LYS A 2 23.02 -17.41 24.25
CA LYS A 2 22.73 -18.70 24.94
C LYS A 2 23.41 -19.94 24.31
N GLN A 3 23.85 -19.86 23.06
CA GLN A 3 24.54 -20.94 22.34
C GLN A 3 25.92 -20.42 21.92
N ARG A 4 27.00 -21.03 22.43
CA ARG A 4 28.38 -20.53 22.25
C ARG A 4 29.02 -20.95 20.92
N ASP A 5 28.42 -21.93 20.28
CA ASP A 5 28.82 -22.58 19.03
C ASP A 5 28.03 -22.04 17.81
N ALA A 6 27.20 -21.01 18.00
CA ALA A 6 26.42 -20.39 16.94
C ALA A 6 26.90 -18.97 16.65
N LEU A 7 27.01 -18.63 15.36
CA LEU A 7 27.21 -17.27 14.88
C LEU A 7 25.85 -16.61 14.65
N CYS A 8 25.52 -15.57 15.40
CA CYS A 8 24.27 -14.83 15.26
C CYS A 8 24.44 -13.64 14.31
N VAL A 9 23.73 -13.68 13.18
CA VAL A 9 23.86 -12.67 12.11
C VAL A 9 22.54 -11.94 11.87
N LEU A 10 22.58 -10.61 11.92
CA LEU A 10 21.49 -9.76 11.43
C LEU A 10 21.78 -9.36 9.97
N LEU A 11 21.00 -9.88 9.03
CA LEU A 11 21.15 -9.59 7.60
C LEU A 11 19.97 -8.74 7.10
N THR A 12 20.25 -7.55 6.56
CA THR A 12 19.22 -6.62 6.09
C THR A 12 19.54 -6.05 4.72
N GLY A 13 18.49 -5.81 3.92
CA GLY A 13 18.60 -5.14 2.63
C GLY A 13 18.95 -3.65 2.71
N ARG A 14 18.93 -3.03 3.90
CA ARG A 14 19.17 -1.59 4.10
C ARG A 14 20.57 -1.17 3.68
N SER A 15 20.76 0.05 3.17
CA SER A 15 22.08 0.54 2.78
C SER A 15 22.95 0.68 4.00
N GLU A 16 24.17 0.17 3.86
CA GLU A 16 25.23 0.43 4.81
C GLU A 16 25.45 1.94 5.00
N SER A 17 25.64 2.69 3.90
CA SER A 17 25.95 4.13 3.94
C SER A 17 24.84 5.03 4.48
N GLY A 18 23.60 4.52 4.56
CA GLY A 18 22.45 5.31 5.02
C GLY A 18 21.91 4.88 6.39
N PHE A 19 22.12 3.63 6.79
CA PHE A 19 21.40 3.05 7.92
C PHE A 19 22.28 2.34 8.95
N SER A 20 23.60 2.22 8.74
CA SER A 20 24.48 1.48 9.68
C SER A 20 24.35 1.98 11.12
N ASP A 21 24.46 3.30 11.34
CA ASP A 21 24.36 3.89 12.68
C ASP A 21 22.96 3.73 13.29
N LEU A 22 21.92 3.89 12.47
CA LEU A 22 20.53 3.76 12.93
C LEU A 22 20.21 2.32 13.33
N ILE A 23 20.59 1.33 12.51
CA ILE A 23 20.36 -0.09 12.81
C ILE A 23 21.12 -0.49 14.07
N ARG A 24 22.38 -0.04 14.23
CA ARG A 24 23.15 -0.28 15.45
C ARG A 24 22.42 0.28 16.68
N ARG A 25 21.93 1.52 16.63
CA ARG A 25 21.16 2.13 17.72
C ARG A 25 19.88 1.34 18.04
N ILE A 26 19.14 0.90 17.02
CA ILE A 26 17.92 0.10 17.21
C ILE A 26 18.25 -1.21 17.94
N VAL A 27 19.23 -1.96 17.43
CA VAL A 27 19.69 -3.23 18.02
C VAL A 27 20.11 -3.03 19.48
N THR A 28 20.96 -2.03 19.76
CA THR A 28 21.41 -1.72 21.12
C THR A 28 20.27 -1.32 22.04
N SER A 29 19.32 -0.50 21.58
CA SER A 29 18.17 -0.07 22.39
C SER A 29 17.26 -1.22 22.83
N LYS A 30 17.26 -2.32 22.07
CA LYS A 30 16.49 -3.54 22.37
C LYS A 30 17.30 -4.59 23.12
N GLY A 31 18.56 -4.29 23.48
CA GLY A 31 19.45 -5.25 24.15
C GLY A 31 19.74 -6.49 23.29
N LEU A 32 19.67 -6.36 21.97
CA LEU A 32 19.97 -7.45 21.05
C LEU A 32 21.47 -7.51 20.75
N GLU A 33 22.03 -8.71 20.78
CA GLU A 33 23.44 -8.98 20.50
C GLU A 33 23.55 -9.80 19.22
N PHE A 34 24.29 -9.29 18.24
CA PHE A 34 24.64 -10.00 17.01
C PHE A 34 26.16 -9.98 16.85
N ASP A 35 26.74 -11.11 16.42
CA ASP A 35 28.16 -11.21 16.11
C ASP A 35 28.49 -10.46 14.81
N LEU A 36 27.53 -10.43 13.89
CA LEU A 36 27.67 -9.77 12.59
C LEU A 36 26.36 -9.07 12.19
N ILE A 37 26.48 -7.85 11.69
CA ILE A 37 25.37 -7.10 11.10
C ILE A 37 25.70 -6.83 9.63
N GLY A 38 25.04 -7.54 8.71
CA GLY A 38 25.19 -7.40 7.27
C GLY A 38 24.18 -6.41 6.69
N LEU A 39 24.67 -5.25 6.21
CA LEU A 39 23.90 -4.28 5.45
C LEU A 39 24.29 -4.34 3.97
N LYS A 40 23.41 -3.90 3.08
CA LYS A 40 23.65 -3.87 1.63
C LYS A 40 24.68 -2.78 1.30
N PRO A 41 25.88 -3.12 0.79
CA PRO A 41 26.85 -2.11 0.41
C PRO A 41 26.48 -1.50 -0.94
N PRO A 42 27.01 -0.30 -1.28
CA PRO A 42 26.74 0.34 -2.56
C PRO A 42 27.26 -0.45 -3.77
N VAL A 43 28.34 -1.19 -3.58
CA VAL A 43 28.97 -2.13 -4.52
C VAL A 43 29.50 -3.32 -3.73
N GLY A 44 29.57 -4.48 -4.37
CA GLY A 44 30.18 -5.68 -3.78
C GLY A 44 31.72 -5.61 -3.80
N PRO A 45 32.40 -6.59 -3.17
CA PRO A 45 33.84 -6.60 -3.02
C PRO A 45 34.63 -6.57 -4.34
N ASN A 46 34.05 -7.07 -5.43
CA ASN A 46 34.67 -7.08 -6.76
C ASN A 46 34.17 -5.91 -7.65
N GLY A 47 33.54 -4.90 -7.05
CA GLY A 47 32.96 -3.76 -7.76
C GLY A 47 31.62 -4.06 -8.45
N GLU A 48 31.03 -5.23 -8.21
CA GLU A 48 29.74 -5.61 -8.75
C GLU A 48 28.58 -4.81 -8.12
N ARG A 49 27.49 -4.66 -8.86
CA ARG A 49 26.25 -4.09 -8.34
C ARG A 49 25.22 -5.21 -8.18
N PHE A 50 24.57 -5.24 -7.03
CA PHE A 50 23.46 -6.15 -6.77
C PHE A 50 22.21 -5.70 -7.54
N ARG A 51 21.66 -6.60 -8.35
CA ARG A 51 20.42 -6.44 -9.13
C ARG A 51 19.19 -6.46 -8.24
N SER A 52 19.24 -7.23 -7.16
CA SER A 52 18.17 -7.30 -6.17
C SER A 52 18.72 -7.47 -4.76
N THR A 53 17.85 -7.18 -3.79
CA THR A 53 18.18 -7.44 -2.39
C THR A 53 18.28 -8.93 -2.06
N MET A 54 17.49 -9.77 -2.73
CA MET A 54 17.63 -11.23 -2.64
C MET A 54 19.01 -11.71 -3.08
N GLU A 55 19.50 -11.21 -4.23
CA GLU A 55 20.83 -11.56 -4.75
C GLU A 55 21.94 -11.17 -3.77
N PHE A 56 21.88 -9.96 -3.21
CA PHE A 56 22.80 -9.54 -2.14
C PHE A 56 22.78 -10.52 -0.96
N LYS A 57 21.59 -10.85 -0.44
CA LYS A 57 21.44 -11.75 0.71
C LYS A 57 21.99 -13.15 0.38
N GLN A 58 21.75 -13.67 -0.82
CA GLN A 58 22.28 -14.97 -1.27
C GLN A 58 23.81 -14.98 -1.36
N ILE A 59 24.42 -13.95 -1.96
CA ILE A 59 25.89 -13.81 -2.05
C ILE A 59 26.50 -13.73 -0.65
N PHE A 60 25.89 -12.95 0.23
CA PHE A 60 26.33 -12.83 1.61
C PHE A 60 26.25 -14.19 2.34
N LEU A 61 25.13 -14.90 2.24
CA LEU A 61 24.96 -16.22 2.85
C LEU A 61 25.93 -17.26 2.30
N ALA A 62 26.20 -17.25 0.99
CA ALA A 62 27.22 -18.10 0.38
C ALA A 62 28.60 -17.82 1.00
N ALA A 63 28.98 -16.55 1.12
CA ALA A 63 30.26 -16.16 1.73
C ALA A 63 30.36 -16.61 3.19
N ILE A 64 29.29 -16.50 3.98
CA ILE A 64 29.25 -16.99 5.37
C ILE A 64 29.47 -18.51 5.42
N VAL A 65 28.71 -19.27 4.63
CA VAL A 65 28.77 -20.73 4.63
C VAL A 65 30.13 -21.26 4.13
N GLU A 66 30.77 -20.55 3.21
CA GLU A 66 32.13 -20.84 2.73
C GLU A 66 33.24 -20.41 3.69
N THR A 67 32.97 -19.41 4.53
CA THR A 67 33.93 -18.96 5.56
C THR A 67 33.93 -19.92 6.74
N TYR A 68 32.75 -20.29 7.24
CA TYR A 68 32.56 -21.19 8.37
C TYR A 68 32.30 -22.62 7.90
N LYS A 69 33.28 -23.22 7.21
CA LYS A 69 33.15 -24.54 6.56
C LYS A 69 32.80 -25.69 7.50
N GLN A 70 33.13 -25.56 8.78
CA GLN A 70 32.84 -26.55 9.81
C GLN A 70 31.38 -26.47 10.30
N ALA A 71 30.65 -25.38 9.99
CA ALA A 71 29.25 -25.26 10.34
C ALA A 71 28.43 -26.27 9.53
N THR A 72 27.74 -27.18 10.23
CA THR A 72 26.92 -28.24 9.63
C THR A 72 25.48 -27.79 9.41
N GLU A 73 25.00 -26.79 10.16
CA GLU A 73 23.64 -26.25 10.05
C GLU A 73 23.63 -24.73 9.87
N ILE A 74 22.56 -24.23 9.24
CA ILE A 74 22.20 -22.81 9.19
C ILE A 74 20.69 -22.67 9.37
N ARG A 75 20.28 -21.72 10.20
CA ARG A 75 18.87 -21.36 10.40
C ARG A 75 18.63 -19.93 9.99
N VAL A 76 17.70 -19.72 9.07
CA VAL A 76 17.33 -18.41 8.53
C VAL A 76 15.91 -18.08 8.96
N TYR A 77 15.76 -16.99 9.72
CA TYR A 77 14.46 -16.45 10.12
C TYR A 77 14.12 -15.28 9.20
N GLU A 78 13.01 -15.37 8.45
CA GLU A 78 12.60 -14.34 7.50
C GLU A 78 11.08 -14.18 7.51
N ASP A 79 10.61 -12.95 7.45
CA ASP A 79 9.20 -12.57 7.52
C ASP A 79 8.48 -12.70 6.16
N ARG A 80 9.21 -12.51 5.06
CA ARG A 80 8.63 -12.47 3.71
C ARG A 80 8.53 -13.88 3.10
N PRO A 81 7.32 -14.36 2.70
CA PRO A 81 7.15 -15.67 2.08
C PRO A 81 7.98 -15.86 0.81
N LYS A 82 8.05 -14.83 -0.05
CA LYS A 82 8.87 -14.86 -1.27
C LYS A 82 10.36 -15.04 -0.97
N HIS A 83 10.85 -14.40 0.08
CA HIS A 83 12.24 -14.55 0.47
C HIS A 83 12.52 -15.90 1.10
N THR A 84 11.61 -16.38 1.95
CA THR A 84 11.66 -17.72 2.52
C THR A 84 11.79 -18.77 1.41
N THR A 85 10.94 -18.71 0.38
CA THR A 85 11.05 -19.59 -0.79
C THR A 85 12.38 -19.41 -1.51
N GLY A 86 12.81 -18.16 -1.74
CA GLY A 86 14.07 -17.85 -2.39
C GLY A 86 15.30 -18.44 -1.67
N PHE A 87 15.32 -18.42 -0.34
CA PHE A 87 16.41 -19.02 0.44
C PHE A 87 16.36 -20.55 0.44
N ARG A 88 15.17 -21.16 0.52
CA ARG A 88 15.02 -22.62 0.42
C ARG A 88 15.56 -23.13 -0.93
N THR A 89 15.17 -22.48 -2.02
CA THR A 89 15.67 -22.79 -3.36
C THR A 89 17.18 -22.60 -3.44
N PHE A 90 17.69 -21.47 -2.95
CA PHE A 90 19.13 -21.18 -2.95
C PHE A 90 19.96 -22.25 -2.24
N PHE A 91 19.60 -22.65 -1.01
CA PHE A 91 20.38 -23.67 -0.29
C PHE A 91 20.28 -25.06 -0.91
N ALA A 92 19.13 -25.41 -1.51
CA ALA A 92 18.99 -26.65 -2.26
C ALA A 92 19.92 -26.68 -3.49
N GLU A 93 19.93 -25.59 -4.28
CA GLU A 93 20.81 -25.43 -5.44
C GLU A 93 22.29 -25.41 -5.03
N TYR A 94 22.62 -24.69 -3.96
CA TYR A 94 23.98 -24.64 -3.42
C TYR A 94 24.49 -26.03 -3.01
N ASN A 95 23.69 -26.80 -2.27
CA ASN A 95 24.05 -28.16 -1.88
C ASN A 95 24.17 -29.11 -3.08
N GLN A 96 23.29 -29.00 -4.08
CA GLN A 96 23.37 -29.78 -5.31
C GLN A 96 24.67 -29.47 -6.08
N GLN A 97 25.07 -28.21 -6.14
CA GLN A 97 26.33 -27.80 -6.76
C GLN A 97 27.54 -28.41 -6.02
N GLN A 98 27.57 -28.34 -4.69
CA GLN A 98 28.64 -28.96 -3.89
C GLN A 98 28.72 -30.47 -4.13
N GLN A 99 27.59 -31.17 -4.14
CA GLN A 99 27.54 -32.61 -4.44
C GLN A 99 28.06 -32.93 -5.85
N SER A 100 27.72 -32.10 -6.85
CA SER A 100 28.18 -32.29 -8.23
C SER A 100 29.69 -32.14 -8.40
N LEU A 101 30.35 -31.41 -7.49
CA LEU A 101 31.81 -31.24 -7.48
C LEU A 101 32.55 -32.44 -6.87
N GLY A 102 31.86 -33.33 -6.14
CA GLY A 102 32.44 -34.52 -5.52
C GLY A 102 33.65 -34.17 -4.65
N SER A 103 34.80 -34.78 -4.93
CA SER A 103 36.05 -34.52 -4.21
C SER A 103 36.61 -33.09 -4.35
N ARG A 104 36.05 -32.27 -5.26
CA ARG A 104 36.38 -30.85 -5.42
C ARG A 104 35.42 -29.91 -4.70
N ALA A 105 34.44 -30.44 -3.97
CA ALA A 105 33.54 -29.63 -3.16
C ALA A 105 34.33 -28.81 -2.13
N SER A 106 33.90 -27.57 -1.90
CA SER A 106 34.57 -26.69 -0.93
C SER A 106 34.19 -27.00 0.51
N ARG A 107 33.06 -27.68 0.71
CA ARG A 107 32.52 -28.17 1.98
C ARG A 107 31.48 -29.29 1.75
N GLU A 108 31.14 -30.02 2.82
CA GLU A 108 29.98 -30.92 2.86
C GLU A 108 28.65 -30.16 2.77
N PRO A 109 27.55 -30.77 2.30
CA PRO A 109 26.23 -30.13 2.27
C PRO A 109 25.85 -29.52 3.62
N ILE A 110 25.24 -28.33 3.61
CA ILE A 110 24.77 -27.66 4.83
C ILE A 110 23.30 -28.00 5.10
N ALA A 111 22.96 -28.35 6.35
CA ALA A 111 21.59 -28.50 6.78
C ALA A 111 20.95 -27.11 6.96
N ALA A 112 20.21 -26.65 5.94
CA ALA A 112 19.58 -25.34 5.95
C ALA A 112 18.11 -25.42 6.37
N GLU A 113 17.75 -24.74 7.45
CA GLU A 113 16.37 -24.54 7.89
C GLU A 113 15.96 -23.09 7.62
N VAL A 114 14.90 -22.88 6.84
CA VAL A 114 14.36 -21.54 6.57
C VAL A 114 12.97 -21.42 7.19
N ILE A 115 12.90 -20.60 8.23
CA ILE A 115 11.76 -20.44 9.13
C ILE A 115 11.05 -19.15 8.73
N GLN A 116 9.84 -19.28 8.21
CA GLN A 116 9.00 -18.13 7.94
C GLN A 116 8.42 -17.62 9.27
N VAL A 117 8.77 -16.41 9.65
CA VAL A 117 8.25 -15.77 10.87
C VAL A 117 7.02 -14.96 10.49
N ALA A 118 5.95 -15.05 11.28
CA ALA A 118 4.78 -14.22 11.06
C ALA A 118 5.16 -12.75 11.29
N ASP A 119 4.84 -11.89 10.32
CA ASP A 119 5.01 -10.45 10.49
C ASP A 119 4.08 -9.96 11.59
N ILE A 120 4.65 -9.29 12.59
CA ILE A 120 3.89 -8.59 13.62
C ILE A 120 3.86 -7.13 13.16
N SER A 121 2.89 -6.81 12.32
CA SER A 121 2.70 -5.43 11.89
C SER A 121 2.33 -4.58 13.10
N THR A 122 3.13 -3.55 13.35
CA THR A 122 2.81 -2.50 14.32
C THR A 122 2.56 -1.24 13.51
N ASN A 123 1.31 -0.80 13.52
CA ASN A 123 0.93 0.46 12.91
C ASN A 123 1.07 1.56 13.95
N LEU A 124 1.53 2.72 13.52
CA LEU A 124 1.40 3.92 14.32
C LEU A 124 -0.08 4.30 14.42
N ASP A 125 -0.40 5.07 15.46
CA ASP A 125 -1.67 5.80 15.46
C ASP A 125 -1.75 6.65 14.17
N PRO A 126 -2.88 6.66 13.44
CA PRO A 126 -2.97 7.36 12.15
C PRO A 126 -2.59 8.84 12.23
N VAL A 127 -2.89 9.52 13.34
CA VAL A 127 -2.51 10.93 13.54
C VAL A 127 -1.00 11.05 13.67
N VAL A 128 -0.40 10.19 14.47
CA VAL A 128 1.06 10.14 14.64
C VAL A 128 1.75 9.80 13.32
N GLU A 129 1.24 8.83 12.57
CA GLU A 129 1.82 8.45 11.27
C GLU A 129 1.79 9.62 10.28
N VAL A 130 0.65 10.29 10.15
CA VAL A 130 0.51 11.45 9.26
C VAL A 130 1.44 12.59 9.69
N ALA A 131 1.58 12.84 11.00
CA ALA A 131 2.49 13.85 11.53
C ALA A 131 3.96 13.52 11.21
N GLU A 132 4.38 12.27 11.38
CA GLU A 132 5.73 11.81 11.04
C GLU A 132 6.00 11.89 9.53
N VAL A 133 5.05 11.47 8.69
CA VAL A 133 5.18 11.59 7.23
C VAL A 133 5.27 13.06 6.82
N GLN A 134 4.46 13.94 7.41
CA GLN A 134 4.53 15.38 7.16
C GLN A 134 5.88 15.96 7.60
N HIS A 135 6.42 15.52 8.73
CA HIS A 135 7.75 15.92 9.19
C HIS A 135 8.85 15.50 8.20
N LEU A 136 8.76 14.28 7.64
CA LEU A 136 9.67 13.80 6.60
C LEU A 136 9.56 14.63 5.31
N VAL A 137 8.35 14.99 4.89
CA VAL A 137 8.11 15.87 3.73
C VAL A 137 8.71 17.25 3.96
N ASN A 138 8.50 17.83 5.14
CA ASN A 138 9.05 19.14 5.50
C ASN A 138 10.59 19.13 5.50
N SER A 139 11.19 18.10 6.09
CA SER A 139 12.65 17.89 6.12
C SER A 139 13.22 17.74 4.70
N HIS A 140 12.53 16.98 3.84
CA HIS A 140 12.87 16.87 2.43
C HIS A 140 12.83 18.22 1.72
N ASN A 141 11.74 18.97 1.88
CA ASN A 141 11.54 20.27 1.23
C ASN A 141 12.55 21.32 1.68
N ALA A 142 12.95 21.30 2.95
CA ALA A 142 14.02 22.17 3.47
C ALA A 142 15.35 21.92 2.73
N ILE A 143 15.73 20.64 2.56
CA ILE A 143 16.95 20.25 1.84
C ILE A 143 16.87 20.61 0.36
N VAL A 144 15.71 20.40 -0.27
CA VAL A 144 15.48 20.77 -1.68
C VAL A 144 15.60 22.27 -1.89
N SER A 145 15.00 23.07 -1.00
CA SER A 145 15.00 24.54 -1.09
C SER A 145 16.40 25.15 -0.95
N GLN A 146 17.31 24.48 -0.25
CA GLN A 146 18.70 24.91 -0.09
C GLN A 146 19.61 24.58 -1.28
N ARG A 147 19.17 23.74 -2.23
CA ARG A 147 19.98 23.37 -3.40
C ARG A 147 19.72 24.33 -4.56
N SER A 148 20.73 25.06 -5.00
CA SER A 148 20.65 25.93 -6.19
C SER A 148 20.22 25.15 -7.44
N HIS A 149 19.08 25.55 -8.01
CA HIS A 149 18.63 25.49 -9.41
C HIS A 149 19.34 24.52 -10.38
N GLY A 150 19.43 23.22 -10.04
CA GLY A 150 20.08 22.25 -10.93
C GLY A 150 19.75 20.77 -10.73
N GLY A 151 19.06 20.40 -9.65
CA GLY A 151 18.70 19.00 -9.36
C GLY A 151 17.20 18.79 -9.31
N ARG A 152 16.66 18.00 -10.25
CA ARG A 152 15.25 17.56 -10.39
C ARG A 152 14.72 16.81 -9.15
N ARG A 153 14.57 17.45 -8.01
CA ARG A 153 13.69 16.97 -6.95
C ARG A 153 12.79 18.12 -6.60
N ASP A 154 11.58 18.05 -7.12
CA ASP A 154 10.54 19.02 -6.82
C ASP A 154 10.18 18.91 -5.35
N ARG A 155 9.70 20.01 -4.77
CA ARG A 155 9.11 19.99 -3.43
C ARG A 155 7.94 19.00 -3.43
N LEU A 156 7.72 18.35 -2.30
CA LEU A 156 6.66 17.36 -2.11
C LEU A 156 5.57 17.92 -1.21
N MET A 157 4.35 17.43 -1.37
CA MET A 157 3.23 17.69 -0.48
C MET A 157 2.39 16.43 -0.27
N ILE A 158 1.65 16.38 0.83
CA ILE A 158 0.64 15.36 1.07
C ILE A 158 -0.67 15.83 0.43
N LYS A 159 -1.24 15.03 -0.47
CA LYS A 159 -2.55 15.24 -1.07
C LYS A 159 -3.56 14.24 -0.53
N LYS A 160 -4.77 14.71 -0.25
CA LYS A 160 -5.89 13.91 0.28
C LYS A 160 -6.87 13.58 -0.84
N THR A 161 -6.96 12.33 -1.24
CA THR A 161 -8.03 11.83 -2.12
C THR A 161 -9.18 11.29 -1.29
N VAL A 162 -10.40 11.72 -1.53
CA VAL A 162 -11.61 11.16 -0.91
C VAL A 162 -12.25 10.17 -1.87
N PHE A 163 -12.43 8.93 -1.42
CA PHE A 163 -13.16 7.91 -2.18
C PHE A 163 -14.67 8.08 -2.04
N PHE A 164 -15.14 8.31 -0.82
CA PHE A 164 -16.54 8.52 -0.51
C PHE A 164 -16.72 9.13 0.88
N THR A 165 -17.92 9.63 1.11
CA THR A 165 -18.41 10.06 2.42
C THR A 165 -19.53 9.13 2.86
N SER A 166 -19.51 8.73 4.12
CA SER A 166 -20.44 7.76 4.68
C SER A 166 -20.67 7.96 6.17
N TYR A 167 -21.74 7.36 6.69
CA TYR A 167 -21.89 7.11 8.11
C TYR A 167 -21.01 5.91 8.46
N MET A 168 -19.89 6.15 9.14
CA MET A 168 -18.91 5.15 9.55
C MET A 168 -19.45 4.37 10.75
N ILE A 169 -19.31 3.04 10.72
CA ILE A 169 -19.77 2.12 11.75
C ILE A 169 -18.56 1.66 12.57
N GLU A 170 -18.71 1.67 13.89
CA GLU A 170 -17.64 1.24 14.80
C GLU A 170 -17.35 -0.27 14.69
N PRO A 171 -16.12 -0.72 15.04
CA PRO A 171 -15.73 -2.13 14.94
C PRO A 171 -16.62 -3.08 15.76
N GLU A 172 -17.15 -2.64 16.90
CA GLU A 172 -18.05 -3.45 17.73
C GLU A 172 -19.36 -3.78 16.99
N ASP A 173 -19.97 -2.80 16.35
CA ASP A 173 -21.21 -2.98 15.59
C ASP A 173 -20.95 -3.69 14.26
N THR A 174 -19.79 -3.47 13.63
CA THR A 174 -19.33 -4.23 12.46
C THR A 174 -19.37 -5.75 12.73
N LYS A 175 -18.86 -6.21 13.88
CA LYS A 175 -18.89 -7.63 14.26
C LYS A 175 -20.30 -8.16 14.43
N ARG A 176 -21.19 -7.37 15.03
CA ARG A 176 -22.61 -7.74 15.23
C ARG A 176 -23.35 -7.85 13.90
N LEU A 177 -23.10 -6.92 12.98
CA LEU A 177 -23.65 -6.93 11.63
C LEU A 177 -23.20 -8.14 10.82
N LEU A 178 -21.92 -8.50 10.90
CA LEU A 178 -21.40 -9.69 10.22
C LEU A 178 -22.04 -10.99 10.73
N GLY A 179 -22.47 -11.02 12.01
CA GLY A 179 -23.24 -12.13 12.58
C GLY A 179 -24.65 -12.30 11.99
N LEU A 180 -25.15 -11.35 11.22
CA LEU A 180 -26.45 -11.44 10.53
C LEU A 180 -26.36 -12.16 9.18
N VAL A 181 -25.15 -12.34 8.63
CA VAL A 181 -24.99 -12.89 7.29
C VAL A 181 -25.12 -14.41 7.32
N SER A 182 -26.07 -14.94 6.57
CA SER A 182 -26.15 -16.36 6.23
C SER A 182 -25.44 -16.61 4.90
N ILE A 183 -24.12 -16.77 4.94
CA ILE A 183 -23.33 -17.13 3.75
C ILE A 183 -23.45 -18.64 3.51
N PRO A 184 -23.79 -19.10 2.29
CA PRO A 184 -23.77 -20.53 1.98
C PRO A 184 -22.39 -21.16 2.23
N ASN A 185 -22.35 -22.23 3.01
CA ASN A 185 -21.11 -22.97 3.37
C ASN A 185 -20.33 -23.53 2.16
N SER A 186 -20.91 -23.50 0.96
CA SER A 186 -20.29 -23.95 -0.29
C SER A 186 -19.34 -22.91 -0.92
N LEU A 187 -19.32 -21.68 -0.41
CA LEU A 187 -18.49 -20.60 -0.94
C LEU A 187 -17.12 -20.56 -0.24
N PRO A 188 -15.99 -20.57 -0.98
CA PRO A 188 -14.68 -20.37 -0.38
C PRO A 188 -14.53 -18.95 0.19
N ASP A 189 -14.04 -18.83 1.43
CA ASP A 189 -13.79 -17.54 2.09
C ASP A 189 -12.90 -16.59 1.26
N ALA A 190 -11.96 -17.15 0.47
CA ALA A 190 -11.06 -16.39 -0.41
C ALA A 190 -11.78 -15.63 -1.54
N GLU A 191 -13.03 -15.97 -1.85
CA GLU A 191 -13.85 -15.27 -2.85
C GLU A 191 -14.73 -14.18 -2.26
N LEU A 192 -14.78 -14.05 -0.92
CA LEU A 192 -15.68 -13.14 -0.22
C LEU A 192 -14.89 -12.04 0.47
N LYS A 193 -15.32 -10.81 0.22
CA LYS A 193 -14.86 -9.64 0.97
C LYS A 193 -15.95 -9.25 1.95
N LEU A 194 -15.64 -9.34 3.25
CA LEU A 194 -16.48 -8.79 4.29
C LEU A 194 -16.37 -7.26 4.27
N HIS A 195 -17.51 -6.61 4.39
CA HIS A 195 -17.64 -5.16 4.31
C HIS A 195 -18.82 -4.87 5.23
N ALA A 196 -18.67 -4.24 6.39
CA ALA A 196 -19.78 -3.99 7.32
C ALA A 196 -19.53 -2.74 8.17
N ASN A 197 -18.83 -1.78 7.57
CA ASN A 197 -18.18 -0.65 8.24
C ASN A 197 -18.80 0.71 7.89
N GLN A 198 -19.82 0.76 7.02
CA GLN A 198 -20.38 2.03 6.55
C GLN A 198 -21.80 1.95 5.96
N ILE A 199 -22.53 3.06 6.07
CA ILE A 199 -23.73 3.39 5.28
C ILE A 199 -23.38 4.53 4.34
N MET A 200 -23.48 4.30 3.03
CA MET A 200 -23.00 5.24 2.01
C MET A 200 -23.86 6.51 1.93
N ILE A 201 -23.24 7.69 2.07
CA ILE A 201 -23.90 8.98 1.77
C ILE A 201 -23.73 9.25 0.28
N CYS A 202 -22.48 9.37 -0.19
CA CYS A 202 -22.16 9.55 -1.61
C CYS A 202 -20.78 8.97 -1.99
N PRO A 203 -20.62 8.37 -3.19
CA PRO A 203 -19.41 7.67 -3.65
C PRO A 203 -18.34 8.64 -4.20
N ARG A 204 -18.18 9.80 -3.57
CA ARG A 204 -17.34 10.92 -4.00
C ARG A 204 -17.14 11.90 -2.83
N PRO A 205 -16.23 12.90 -2.93
CA PRO A 205 -16.21 14.02 -1.99
C PRO A 205 -17.61 14.64 -1.86
N CYS A 206 -18.12 14.71 -0.63
CA CYS A 206 -19.47 15.19 -0.38
C CYS A 206 -19.59 16.69 -0.64
N PRO A 207 -20.58 17.15 -1.44
CA PRO A 207 -20.87 18.57 -1.57
C PRO A 207 -21.20 19.18 -0.22
N LYS A 208 -20.72 20.41 0.02
CA LYS A 208 -20.95 21.12 1.28
C LYS A 208 -22.42 21.19 1.69
N SER A 209 -23.34 21.38 0.73
CA SER A 209 -24.78 21.43 1.01
C SER A 209 -25.33 20.12 1.60
N ILE A 210 -24.85 18.96 1.13
CA ILE A 210 -25.26 17.64 1.64
C ILE A 210 -24.58 17.40 2.99
N LEU A 211 -23.30 17.78 3.12
CA LEU A 211 -22.57 17.65 4.37
C LEU A 211 -23.22 18.47 5.49
N ASP A 212 -23.63 19.71 5.22
CA ASP A 212 -24.35 20.57 6.16
C ASP A 212 -25.73 19.98 6.52
N GLU A 213 -26.42 19.35 5.56
CA GLU A 213 -27.73 18.67 5.79
C GLU A 213 -27.61 17.51 6.79
N VAL A 214 -26.53 16.73 6.72
CA VAL A 214 -26.28 15.59 7.63
C VAL A 214 -25.60 15.99 8.94
N GLY A 215 -25.39 17.29 9.18
CA GLY A 215 -24.83 17.83 10.42
C GLY A 215 -23.31 18.03 10.43
N GLY A 216 -22.63 17.84 9.30
CA GLY A 216 -21.18 18.01 9.16
C GLY A 216 -20.38 16.72 9.39
N MET A 217 -19.06 16.84 9.26
CA MET A 217 -18.12 15.78 9.64
C MET A 217 -18.26 15.50 11.14
N ASN A 218 -18.09 14.24 11.54
CA ASN A 218 -18.24 13.75 12.90
C ASN A 218 -19.65 13.84 13.51
N ALA A 219 -20.65 14.24 12.72
CA ALA A 219 -22.04 14.17 13.16
C ALA A 219 -22.42 12.73 13.45
N LYS A 220 -23.08 12.50 14.59
CA LYS A 220 -23.50 11.17 15.02
C LYS A 220 -24.93 10.88 14.63
N MET A 221 -25.19 9.62 14.28
CA MET A 221 -26.52 9.15 13.93
C MET A 221 -26.73 7.71 14.35
N GLN A 222 -27.91 7.42 14.91
CA GLN A 222 -28.30 6.06 15.28
C GLN A 222 -29.14 5.43 14.19
N TRP A 223 -28.92 4.13 13.98
CA TRP A 223 -29.66 3.34 13.00
C TRP A 223 -30.16 2.05 13.62
N ARG A 224 -31.34 1.61 13.21
CA ARG A 224 -31.90 0.31 13.58
C ARG A 224 -31.77 -0.65 12.41
N VAL A 225 -31.27 -1.85 12.66
CA VAL A 225 -31.29 -2.93 11.66
C VAL A 225 -32.69 -3.53 11.56
N THR A 226 -33.26 -3.57 10.36
CA THR A 226 -34.66 -3.98 10.14
C THR A 226 -34.81 -5.21 9.26
N ALA A 227 -33.95 -5.41 8.26
CA ALA A 227 -34.02 -6.55 7.35
C ALA A 227 -32.63 -6.95 6.84
N THR A 228 -32.49 -8.16 6.34
CA THR A 228 -31.34 -8.64 5.56
C THR A 228 -31.77 -9.05 4.17
N GLY A 229 -30.88 -8.95 3.20
CA GLY A 229 -31.18 -9.33 1.82
C GLY A 229 -29.94 -9.75 1.06
N CYS A 230 -30.16 -10.41 -0.06
CA CYS A 230 -29.10 -10.92 -0.92
C CYS A 230 -29.39 -10.57 -2.38
N PHE A 231 -28.37 -10.12 -3.10
CA PHE A 231 -28.42 -9.90 -4.55
C PHE A 231 -27.65 -11.00 -5.27
N GLU A 232 -28.36 -11.84 -6.05
CA GLU A 232 -27.79 -12.86 -6.94
C GLU A 232 -26.71 -13.76 -6.29
N ASN A 233 -26.84 -14.03 -4.98
CA ASN A 233 -25.84 -14.78 -4.19
C ASN A 233 -24.41 -14.22 -4.31
N SER A 234 -24.30 -12.91 -4.51
CA SER A 234 -23.06 -12.19 -4.78
C SER A 234 -22.86 -10.99 -3.86
N ILE A 235 -23.93 -10.44 -3.29
CA ILE A 235 -23.89 -9.35 -2.33
C ILE A 235 -24.90 -9.64 -1.21
N TRP A 236 -24.47 -9.48 0.04
CA TRP A 236 -25.33 -9.56 1.21
C TRP A 236 -25.37 -8.20 1.89
N ALA A 237 -26.55 -7.77 2.32
CA ALA A 237 -26.74 -6.47 2.94
C ALA A 237 -27.75 -6.52 4.09
N ALA A 238 -27.61 -5.59 5.03
CA ALA A 238 -28.60 -5.27 6.06
C ALA A 238 -29.25 -3.93 5.75
N ARG A 239 -30.59 -3.90 5.70
CA ARG A 239 -31.36 -2.67 5.66
C ARG A 239 -31.40 -2.04 7.04
N VAL A 240 -31.25 -0.72 7.07
CA VAL A 240 -31.28 0.06 8.30
C VAL A 240 -32.22 1.24 8.19
N GLU A 241 -32.71 1.73 9.33
CA GLU A 241 -33.63 2.86 9.42
C GLU A 241 -33.15 3.86 10.49
N PRO A 242 -33.33 5.18 10.26
CA PRO A 242 -32.85 6.20 11.18
C PRO A 242 -33.59 6.16 12.51
N VAL A 243 -32.88 6.46 13.60
CA VAL A 243 -33.46 6.61 14.94
C VAL A 243 -33.06 7.97 15.52
N PRO A 244 -34.03 8.86 15.86
CA PRO A 244 -35.48 8.70 15.69
C PRO A 244 -35.92 8.71 14.21
N ALA A 245 -37.13 8.20 13.92
CA ALA A 245 -37.62 8.04 12.53
C ALA A 245 -37.75 9.37 11.74
N ASN A 246 -37.81 10.50 12.44
CA ASN A 246 -37.83 11.85 11.86
C ASN A 246 -36.45 12.51 11.79
N ALA A 247 -35.37 11.79 12.13
CA ALA A 247 -34.01 12.30 11.99
C ALA A 247 -33.73 12.63 10.52
N LYS A 248 -33.08 13.77 10.29
CA LYS A 248 -32.66 14.16 8.94
C LYS A 248 -31.42 13.37 8.56
N TYR A 249 -31.40 12.83 7.35
CA TYR A 249 -30.28 12.07 6.81
C TYR A 249 -30.26 12.18 5.29
N HIS A 250 -29.10 11.87 4.70
CA HIS A 250 -28.93 11.85 3.26
C HIS A 250 -28.28 10.54 2.81
N ILE A 251 -28.85 9.92 1.77
CA ILE A 251 -28.28 8.79 1.06
C ILE A 251 -28.58 8.94 -0.43
N GLU A 252 -27.64 8.59 -1.31
CA GLU A 252 -27.90 8.58 -2.76
C GLU A 252 -28.77 7.37 -3.19
N ASN A 253 -28.82 6.31 -2.39
CA ASN A 253 -29.64 5.13 -2.66
C ASN A 253 -31.09 5.29 -2.17
N PRO A 254 -32.08 4.58 -2.76
CA PRO A 254 -33.49 4.70 -2.33
C PRO A 254 -33.76 4.27 -0.88
N ILE A 255 -32.98 3.33 -0.37
CA ILE A 255 -33.10 2.82 1.01
C ILE A 255 -31.71 2.80 1.67
N PRO A 256 -31.63 3.04 3.00
CA PRO A 256 -30.37 2.93 3.71
C PRO A 256 -30.03 1.46 3.92
N PHE A 257 -28.82 1.06 3.55
CA PHE A 257 -28.33 -0.28 3.79
C PHE A 257 -26.83 -0.29 4.08
N VAL A 258 -26.41 -1.31 4.82
CA VAL A 258 -25.03 -1.71 5.04
C VAL A 258 -24.78 -2.92 4.19
N ILE A 259 -23.86 -2.85 3.23
CA ILE A 259 -23.31 -4.07 2.62
C ILE A 259 -22.62 -4.83 3.76
N LEU A 260 -22.76 -6.15 3.81
CA LEU A 260 -22.18 -7.05 4.82
C LEU A 260 -21.07 -7.95 4.24
N ALA A 261 -21.30 -8.43 3.02
CA ALA A 261 -20.34 -9.22 2.28
C ALA A 261 -20.53 -9.02 0.77
N ILE A 262 -19.44 -9.11 0.02
CA ILE A 262 -19.44 -9.02 -1.43
C ILE A 262 -18.51 -10.06 -2.04
N ARG A 263 -18.99 -10.77 -3.05
CA ARG A 263 -18.19 -11.71 -3.82
C ARG A 263 -17.23 -10.97 -4.72
N ARG A 264 -16.01 -11.49 -4.89
CA ARG A 264 -15.02 -10.95 -5.82
C ARG A 264 -15.62 -10.82 -7.22
N GLY A 265 -15.50 -9.63 -7.81
CA GLY A 265 -16.04 -9.29 -9.14
C GLY A 265 -17.46 -8.73 -9.13
N ALA A 266 -18.21 -8.82 -8.03
CA ALA A 266 -19.48 -8.13 -7.89
C ALA A 266 -19.27 -6.62 -7.66
N ARG A 267 -20.25 -5.81 -8.06
CA ARG A 267 -20.17 -4.35 -7.92
C ARG A 267 -21.01 -3.91 -6.72
N PRO A 268 -20.44 -3.12 -5.78
CA PRO A 268 -21.19 -2.65 -4.61
C PRO A 268 -22.51 -1.92 -4.95
N THR A 269 -22.55 -1.22 -6.08
CA THR A 269 -23.74 -0.50 -6.56
C THR A 269 -24.94 -1.41 -6.83
N ASP A 270 -24.73 -2.69 -7.13
CA ASP A 270 -25.82 -3.64 -7.38
C ASP A 270 -26.60 -3.97 -6.08
N ALA A 271 -26.07 -3.66 -4.89
CA ALA A 271 -26.77 -3.82 -3.62
C ALA A 271 -28.09 -3.03 -3.55
N ALA A 272 -28.17 -1.89 -4.24
CA ALA A 272 -29.40 -1.08 -4.32
C ALA A 272 -30.54 -1.78 -5.08
N ARG A 273 -30.26 -2.90 -5.77
CA ARG A 273 -31.23 -3.68 -6.55
C ARG A 273 -31.81 -4.86 -5.79
N ILE A 274 -31.46 -5.06 -4.52
CA ILE A 274 -32.07 -6.10 -3.66
C ILE A 274 -33.56 -5.80 -3.51
N GLN A 275 -34.40 -6.76 -3.90
CA GLN A 275 -35.86 -6.70 -3.78
C GLN A 275 -36.36 -7.57 -2.61
N ASP A 276 -35.76 -8.74 -2.44
CA ASP A 276 -36.14 -9.72 -1.43
C ASP A 276 -35.45 -9.40 -0.09
N TRP A 277 -36.13 -8.60 0.73
CA TRP A 277 -35.69 -8.25 2.09
C TRP A 277 -36.42 -9.10 3.12
N GLU A 278 -35.66 -9.90 3.86
CA GLU A 278 -36.15 -10.72 4.97
C GLU A 278 -36.06 -9.92 6.28
N PRO A 279 -37.18 -9.70 7.00
CA PRO A 279 -37.17 -8.99 8.27
C PRO A 279 -36.24 -9.68 9.29
N VAL A 280 -35.43 -8.88 9.98
CA VAL A 280 -34.59 -9.39 11.07
C VAL A 280 -35.50 -9.64 12.29
N PRO A 281 -35.44 -10.83 12.91
CA PRO A 281 -36.19 -11.13 14.13
C PRO A 281 -35.90 -10.11 15.25
N PRO A 282 -36.88 -9.79 16.12
CA PRO A 282 -36.70 -8.77 17.17
C PRO A 282 -35.47 -8.98 18.07
N GLU A 283 -35.08 -10.22 18.32
CA GLU A 283 -33.93 -10.60 19.13
C GLU A 283 -32.57 -10.37 18.43
N LYS A 284 -32.57 -10.24 17.10
CA LYS A 284 -31.40 -9.93 16.28
C LYS A 284 -31.41 -8.50 15.76
N SER A 285 -32.51 -7.76 15.94
CA SER A 285 -32.59 -6.33 15.62
C SER A 285 -31.89 -5.54 16.72
N PHE A 286 -31.04 -4.60 16.33
CA PHE A 286 -30.33 -3.74 17.26
C PHE A 286 -30.10 -2.34 16.71
N LEU A 287 -29.76 -1.43 17.62
CA LEU A 287 -29.27 -0.10 17.30
C LEU A 287 -27.76 -0.12 17.12
N LEU A 288 -27.30 0.58 16.11
CA LEU A 288 -25.89 0.85 15.86
C LEU A 288 -25.68 2.37 15.78
N ASP A 289 -24.52 2.80 16.29
CA ASP A 289 -24.11 4.19 16.24
C ASP A 289 -23.19 4.41 15.04
N THR A 290 -23.34 5.56 14.40
CA THR A 290 -22.48 5.95 13.29
C THR A 290 -21.99 7.38 13.42
N THR A 291 -20.88 7.64 12.74
CA THR A 291 -20.27 8.96 12.67
C THR A 291 -20.04 9.34 11.21
N VAL A 292 -20.46 10.53 10.77
CA VAL A 292 -20.19 11.01 9.40
C VAL A 292 -18.68 11.14 9.20
N GLY A 293 -18.15 10.42 8.22
CA GLY A 293 -16.73 10.34 7.92
C GLY A 293 -16.45 10.17 6.43
N GLU A 294 -15.17 10.28 6.07
CA GLU A 294 -14.69 10.05 4.72
C GLU A 294 -13.72 8.88 4.68
N LYS A 295 -13.84 8.03 3.66
CA LYS A 295 -12.74 7.13 3.32
C LYS A 295 -11.76 7.86 2.42
N VAL A 296 -10.53 7.99 2.88
CA VAL A 296 -9.51 8.82 2.22
C VAL A 296 -8.22 8.06 1.99
N MET A 297 -7.45 8.51 1.00
CA MET A 297 -6.08 8.08 0.75
C MET A 297 -5.19 9.31 0.70
N LEU A 298 -4.14 9.28 1.50
CA LEU A 298 -3.09 10.28 1.49
C LEU A 298 -1.99 9.85 0.52
N ARG A 299 -1.56 10.77 -0.35
CA ARG A 299 -0.52 10.54 -1.36
C ARG A 299 0.57 11.59 -1.19
N ILE A 300 1.83 11.17 -1.32
CA ILE A 300 2.96 12.11 -1.41
C ILE A 300 3.19 12.39 -2.89
N GLU A 301 2.98 13.64 -3.32
CA GLU A 301 3.13 14.07 -4.71
C GLU A 301 3.98 15.34 -4.81
N PRO A 302 4.54 15.67 -5.99
CA PRO A 302 5.11 16.98 -6.22
C PRO A 302 4.12 18.10 -5.92
N GLU A 303 4.61 19.17 -5.31
CA GLU A 303 3.85 20.38 -5.05
C GLU A 303 3.54 21.07 -6.37
N ASP A 304 2.25 21.17 -6.73
CA ASP A 304 1.77 21.98 -7.85
C ASP A 304 1.10 23.23 -7.30
N LEU A 305 1.69 24.39 -7.59
CA LEU A 305 1.19 25.68 -7.12
C LEU A 305 -0.09 26.13 -7.84
N ASN A 306 -0.49 25.45 -8.92
CA ASN A 306 -1.65 25.81 -9.73
C ASN A 306 -2.89 24.95 -9.46
N GLU A 307 -2.81 23.93 -8.59
CA GLU A 307 -3.97 23.08 -8.26
C GLU A 307 -4.75 23.64 -7.07
N ASP A 308 -6.06 23.86 -7.26
CA ASP A 308 -6.96 24.28 -6.19
C ASP A 308 -7.18 23.15 -5.17
N GLY A 309 -7.39 23.52 -3.89
CA GLY A 309 -7.59 22.56 -2.79
C GLY A 309 -8.74 21.56 -2.99
N HIS A 310 -9.73 21.90 -3.82
CA HIS A 310 -10.84 21.01 -4.17
C HIS A 310 -10.45 19.95 -5.22
N ASP A 311 -9.58 20.28 -6.17
CA ASP A 311 -9.13 19.33 -7.20
C ASP A 311 -8.26 18.21 -6.60
N ASN A 312 -7.61 18.49 -5.47
CA ASN A 312 -6.84 17.51 -4.69
C ASN A 312 -7.69 16.37 -4.12
N LEU A 313 -9.00 16.58 -3.91
CA LEU A 313 -9.91 15.58 -3.34
C LEU A 313 -10.20 14.41 -4.28
N PHE A 314 -9.89 14.53 -5.57
CA PHE A 314 -10.16 13.51 -6.58
C PHE A 314 -8.90 12.70 -6.93
N ALA A 315 -9.08 11.42 -7.24
CA ALA A 315 -8.02 10.60 -7.79
C ALA A 315 -7.63 11.13 -9.18
N ASN A 316 -6.48 11.82 -9.23
CA ASN A 316 -5.73 12.30 -10.39
C ASN A 316 -6.50 12.37 -11.73
N ARG A 317 -6.96 13.56 -12.12
CA ARG A 317 -7.59 13.85 -13.43
C ARG A 317 -6.64 13.75 -14.64
N HIS A 318 -5.41 13.27 -14.46
CA HIS A 318 -4.46 13.07 -15.55
C HIS A 318 -4.69 11.77 -16.35
N SER A 319 -5.94 11.53 -16.76
CA SER A 319 -6.20 10.88 -18.04
C SER A 319 -6.49 11.98 -19.05
N LYS A 320 -5.46 12.79 -19.39
CA LYS A 320 -5.45 13.41 -20.71
C LYS A 320 -5.46 12.24 -21.66
N ARG A 321 -6.64 11.90 -22.18
CA ARG A 321 -6.81 11.00 -23.32
C ARG A 321 -5.71 11.39 -24.29
N LYS A 322 -4.76 10.48 -24.50
CA LYS A 322 -3.82 10.60 -25.59
C LYS A 322 -4.72 10.63 -26.82
N HIS A 323 -5.03 11.82 -27.32
CA HIS A 323 -5.61 11.94 -28.65
C HIS A 323 -4.69 11.09 -29.51
N ALA A 324 -5.25 10.04 -30.11
CA ALA A 324 -4.54 9.28 -31.10
C ALA A 324 -4.16 10.30 -32.16
N ALA A 325 -2.88 10.72 -32.13
CA ALA A 325 -2.27 11.32 -33.28
C ALA A 325 -2.36 10.23 -34.34
N ASP A 326 -3.28 10.43 -35.27
CA ASP A 326 -3.37 9.74 -36.53
C ASP A 326 -2.06 10.04 -37.29
N ASP A 327 -1.00 9.30 -36.95
CA ASP A 327 0.29 9.35 -37.65
C ASP A 327 0.16 8.57 -38.95
N GLY A 328 -0.51 9.20 -39.90
CA GLY A 328 -0.60 8.79 -41.29
C GLY A 328 -0.14 9.90 -42.21
N ARG A 329 1.14 10.29 -42.18
CA ARG A 329 1.96 10.65 -43.37
C ARG A 329 3.36 11.16 -43.01
N SER A 330 4.34 10.34 -43.40
CA SER A 330 5.71 10.72 -43.70
C SER A 330 5.81 12.03 -44.49
N ARG A 331 6.67 12.96 -44.06
CA ARG A 331 7.37 13.87 -44.98
C ARG A 331 8.83 14.06 -44.58
N ASN A 332 9.65 13.63 -45.53
CA ASN A 332 11.07 13.92 -45.69
C ASN A 332 11.39 15.42 -45.63
N PHE A 333 12.63 15.67 -45.21
CA PHE A 333 13.47 16.84 -45.40
C PHE A 333 13.17 17.73 -46.63
N GLY A 334 13.29 19.05 -46.45
CA GLY A 334 13.43 20.00 -47.55
C GLY A 334 13.49 21.46 -47.09
N HIS A 335 14.68 22.07 -47.22
CA HIS A 335 14.95 23.51 -47.15
C HIS A 335 14.01 24.36 -48.02
N GLY A 336 13.87 25.65 -47.68
CA GLY A 336 13.85 26.72 -48.68
C GLY A 336 12.64 27.67 -48.68
N HIS A 337 12.92 28.91 -48.31
CA HIS A 337 12.46 30.19 -48.88
C HIS A 337 11.17 30.32 -49.71
N ASN A 338 10.49 31.44 -49.41
CA ASN A 338 9.79 32.37 -50.30
C ASN A 338 8.34 32.07 -50.78
N ALA A 339 7.47 32.96 -50.32
CA ALA A 339 6.69 33.92 -51.11
C ALA A 339 5.47 33.47 -51.93
N ARG A 340 4.43 34.31 -51.75
CA ARG A 340 3.36 34.71 -52.70
C ARG A 340 2.29 33.68 -53.07
N GLY A 341 1.05 34.10 -52.77
CA GLY A 341 0.12 34.42 -53.85
C GLY A 341 -1.06 33.47 -54.05
N ASN A 342 -2.25 34.05 -53.83
CA ASN A 342 -3.36 34.09 -54.77
C ASN A 342 -4.09 32.80 -55.23
N TYR A 343 -5.40 32.83 -54.94
CA TYR A 343 -6.54 32.69 -55.87
C TYR A 343 -7.02 31.31 -56.36
N HIS A 344 -8.36 31.16 -56.25
CA HIS A 344 -9.31 30.30 -56.98
C HIS A 344 -9.07 28.77 -56.93
N GLY A 345 -10.08 27.90 -56.89
CA GLY A 345 -11.53 28.03 -57.04
C GLY A 345 -12.10 26.63 -57.36
N ARG A 346 -13.41 26.47 -57.05
CA ARG A 346 -14.41 25.60 -57.71
C ARG A 346 -14.16 24.10 -57.98
N GLY A 347 -15.13 23.33 -57.46
CA GLY A 347 -15.82 22.22 -58.13
C GLY A 347 -15.04 20.89 -58.21
N SER A 348 -15.64 19.75 -58.47
CA SER A 348 -17.03 19.34 -58.66
C SER A 348 -16.99 17.82 -58.83
N GLY A 349 -17.90 17.08 -58.17
CA GLY A 349 -18.24 15.68 -58.51
C GLY A 349 -17.12 14.64 -58.27
N ASN A 350 -17.35 13.35 -58.37
CA ASN A 350 -18.55 12.58 -58.66
C ASN A 350 -18.20 11.11 -58.37
N HIS A 351 -19.13 10.37 -57.77
CA HIS A 351 -19.35 8.92 -57.93
C HIS A 351 -18.29 7.91 -57.48
N GLY A 352 -18.79 6.82 -56.86
CA GLY A 352 -18.03 5.57 -56.77
C GLY A 352 -18.48 4.61 -55.68
N ARG A 353 -19.77 4.24 -55.69
CA ARG A 353 -20.35 3.20 -54.81
C ARG A 353 -20.05 1.83 -55.42
N GLY A 354 -19.39 0.93 -54.68
CA GLY A 354 -19.27 -0.48 -55.09
C GLY A 354 -18.22 -1.25 -54.30
N GLY A 355 -18.65 -2.03 -53.31
CA GLY A 355 -17.76 -2.90 -52.54
C GLY A 355 -18.53 -3.98 -51.78
N PHE A 356 -18.79 -5.11 -52.43
CA PHE A 356 -19.08 -6.39 -51.80
C PHE A 356 -18.41 -7.50 -52.60
N ARG A 357 -17.48 -8.22 -51.95
CA ARG A 357 -17.48 -9.68 -51.80
C ARG A 357 -16.14 -10.15 -51.24
N GLY A 358 -16.22 -10.84 -50.11
CA GLY A 358 -15.11 -11.55 -49.49
C GLY A 358 -14.78 -12.86 -50.20
N ASN A 359 -13.58 -13.35 -49.92
CA ASN A 359 -13.09 -14.70 -50.15
C ASN A 359 -12.05 -14.96 -49.04
N HIS A 360 -12.25 -15.94 -48.14
CA HIS A 360 -11.64 -17.28 -48.19
C HIS A 360 -10.10 -17.18 -48.40
N THR A 361 -9.20 -17.72 -47.58
CA THR A 361 -9.18 -18.96 -46.78
C THR A 361 -7.89 -18.91 -45.91
N PRO A 362 -7.74 -19.76 -44.87
CA PRO A 362 -6.65 -19.69 -43.92
C PRO A 362 -5.47 -20.60 -44.32
N ASN A 363 -4.38 -20.51 -43.54
CA ASN A 363 -3.48 -21.60 -43.10
C ASN A 363 -1.98 -21.39 -43.40
N ARG A 364 -1.18 -22.00 -42.50
CA ARG A 364 0.25 -22.38 -42.58
C ARG A 364 1.33 -21.32 -42.33
N GLY A 365 2.22 -21.67 -41.38
CA GLY A 365 3.63 -21.25 -41.47
C GLY A 365 4.41 -21.31 -40.17
N TYR A 366 4.83 -22.51 -39.77
CA TYR A 366 5.88 -22.77 -38.78
C TYR A 366 7.24 -22.16 -39.18
N ARG A 367 8.14 -22.07 -38.16
CA ARG A 367 9.62 -22.20 -38.19
C ARG A 367 10.52 -20.94 -38.09
N THR A 368 11.18 -20.89 -36.92
CA THR A 368 12.65 -20.83 -36.68
C THR A 368 13.46 -19.63 -37.17
N GLY A 369 14.25 -19.05 -36.27
CA GLY A 369 15.38 -18.19 -36.66
C GLY A 369 16.09 -17.50 -35.51
N GLN A 370 16.97 -18.24 -34.84
CA GLN A 370 17.98 -17.74 -33.89
C GLN A 370 19.18 -17.17 -34.65
N ARG A 371 19.61 -15.93 -34.33
CA ARG A 371 20.98 -15.37 -34.48
C ARG A 371 20.94 -13.93 -33.94
N GLY A 372 21.68 -13.60 -32.89
CA GLY A 372 23.03 -13.02 -32.96
C GLY A 372 22.91 -11.51 -33.24
N GLY A 373 23.55 -10.56 -32.59
CA GLY A 373 24.69 -10.47 -31.68
C GLY A 373 24.76 -8.99 -31.29
N GLY A 374 25.44 -8.67 -30.20
CA GLY A 374 25.26 -7.42 -29.46
C GLY A 374 25.64 -6.10 -30.15
N HIS A 375 25.23 -5.01 -29.50
CA HIS A 375 26.07 -3.83 -29.39
C HIS A 375 25.75 -3.08 -28.09
N PHE A 376 26.74 -3.06 -27.21
CA PHE A 376 26.87 -2.05 -26.18
C PHE A 376 26.99 -0.67 -26.85
N LYS A 377 26.09 0.25 -26.51
CA LYS A 377 26.37 1.68 -26.60
C LYS A 377 25.98 2.31 -25.26
N GLY A 378 27.02 2.64 -24.50
CA GLY A 378 26.91 3.34 -23.24
C GLY A 378 26.22 4.68 -23.40
N GLY A 379 25.35 4.97 -22.43
CA GLY A 379 24.72 6.26 -22.22
C GLY A 379 24.56 6.46 -20.73
N GLY A 380 25.67 6.73 -20.04
CA GLY A 380 25.64 7.15 -18.65
C GLY A 380 24.93 8.49 -18.53
N ARG A 381 23.78 8.52 -17.85
CA ARG A 381 23.14 9.73 -17.33
C ARG A 381 22.17 9.35 -16.21
N GLY A 382 22.49 9.81 -15.00
CA GLY A 382 21.56 9.84 -13.86
C GLY A 382 21.79 8.76 -12.82
N GLY A 383 22.62 9.07 -11.81
CA GLY A 383 22.72 8.30 -10.59
C GLY A 383 21.34 8.17 -9.94
N LYS A 384 20.78 6.96 -10.01
CA LYS A 384 19.57 6.61 -9.26
C LYS A 384 19.96 6.57 -7.79
N GLY A 385 19.26 7.35 -6.96
CA GLY A 385 19.37 7.30 -5.52
C GLY A 385 19.11 5.88 -5.00
N TYR A 386 19.61 5.61 -3.79
CA TYR A 386 19.51 4.33 -3.10
C TYR A 386 18.14 3.64 -3.31
N ARG A 387 18.16 2.36 -3.72
CA ARG A 387 17.00 1.46 -3.69
C ARG A 387 17.34 0.20 -2.92
N SER A 388 16.75 0.14 -1.72
CA SER A 388 16.25 -1.10 -1.14
C SER A 388 15.48 -0.85 0.15
N LEU A 389 14.26 -1.39 0.14
CA LEU A 389 13.47 -1.87 1.27
C LEU A 389 13.00 -3.29 0.85
N ASP A 390 13.99 -4.10 0.43
CA ASP A 390 13.84 -5.25 -0.48
C ASP A 390 12.98 -4.94 -1.72
N ASP A 391 13.41 -3.90 -2.43
CA ASP A 391 13.09 -3.53 -3.82
C ASP A 391 11.60 -3.60 -4.27
N VAL A 392 10.71 -3.32 -3.30
CA VAL A 392 9.25 -3.02 -3.34
C VAL A 392 8.40 -4.20 -3.85
N ALA A 393 7.26 -4.54 -3.22
CA ALA A 393 6.28 -5.57 -3.65
C ALA A 393 5.67 -5.38 -5.07
N ALA A 394 6.29 -4.56 -5.90
CA ALA A 394 5.99 -4.27 -7.30
C ALA A 394 6.31 -5.46 -8.22
N ARG A 395 5.44 -6.49 -8.21
CA ARG A 395 4.83 -6.97 -9.47
C ARG A 395 3.65 -7.95 -9.35
N ASP A 396 3.04 -8.14 -8.18
CA ASP A 396 1.80 -8.94 -8.06
C ASP A 396 0.72 -8.06 -7.41
N GLY A 397 -0.45 -7.77 -7.97
CA GLY A 397 -1.05 -8.19 -9.23
C GLY A 397 -1.87 -7.05 -9.83
N GLN A 398 -2.15 -7.19 -11.11
CA GLN A 398 -2.84 -6.24 -11.97
C GLN A 398 -4.28 -5.98 -11.48
N GLU A 399 -4.45 -5.01 -10.58
CA GLU A 399 -5.68 -4.24 -10.46
C GLU A 399 -5.40 -2.81 -10.93
N SER A 400 -6.18 -2.40 -11.92
CA SER A 400 -6.11 -1.10 -12.57
C SER A 400 -6.36 0.01 -11.54
N TYR A 401 -5.32 0.67 -11.03
CA TYR A 401 -5.20 2.13 -10.83
C TYR A 401 -3.77 2.47 -10.36
N GLY A 402 -3.26 3.63 -10.79
CA GLY A 402 -1.86 4.10 -10.78
C GLY A 402 -0.96 3.74 -9.59
N SER A 403 0.26 3.34 -9.93
CA SER A 403 1.44 3.21 -9.06
C SER A 403 1.68 4.48 -8.24
N ASN A 404 1.50 4.40 -6.92
CA ASN A 404 2.24 5.14 -5.90
C ASN A 404 2.05 4.43 -4.55
N ALA A 405 3.04 4.51 -3.65
CA ALA A 405 2.96 3.93 -2.32
C ALA A 405 1.77 4.53 -1.57
N SER A 406 0.68 3.76 -1.46
CA SER A 406 -0.58 4.19 -0.87
C SER A 406 -0.87 3.32 0.34
N VAL A 407 -1.13 3.95 1.49
CA VAL A 407 -1.61 3.26 2.69
C VAL A 407 -3.14 3.41 2.72
N SER A 408 -3.84 2.29 2.82
CA SER A 408 -5.30 2.22 3.03
C SER A 408 -5.55 1.52 4.36
N TYR A 409 -6.18 2.20 5.31
CA TYR A 409 -6.33 1.75 6.70
C TYR A 409 -7.53 0.81 6.95
N ASP A 410 -8.23 0.40 5.90
CA ASP A 410 -9.53 -0.29 6.01
C ASP A 410 -9.44 -1.83 6.01
N ASP A 411 -8.23 -2.40 5.93
CA ASP A 411 -8.04 -3.87 5.97
C ASP A 411 -7.81 -4.41 7.40
N ASN A 412 -8.11 -3.61 8.44
CA ASN A 412 -8.02 -4.01 9.85
C ASN A 412 -9.22 -4.87 10.33
N LEU A 413 -9.53 -5.92 9.59
CA LEU A 413 -10.26 -7.05 10.17
C LEU A 413 -9.21 -8.11 10.54
N PRO A 414 -8.94 -8.36 11.84
CA PRO A 414 -8.23 -9.58 12.20
C PRO A 414 -9.03 -10.76 11.64
N ALA A 415 -8.34 -11.66 10.94
CA ALA A 415 -8.93 -12.92 10.48
C ALA A 415 -9.71 -13.51 11.65
N MET A 416 -11.01 -13.76 11.46
CA MET A 416 -11.83 -14.42 12.49
C MET A 416 -11.17 -15.76 12.79
N ASP A 417 -10.53 -15.86 13.94
CA ASP A 417 -9.91 -17.09 14.39
C ASP A 417 -11.00 -18.13 14.64
N LYS A 418 -10.73 -19.33 14.18
CA LYS A 418 -11.65 -20.45 14.25
C LYS A 418 -11.83 -20.86 15.71
N GLY A 419 -13.07 -20.87 16.17
CA GLY A 419 -13.53 -21.87 17.14
C GLY A 419 -13.65 -21.40 18.59
N LEU A 420 -14.89 -21.41 19.05
CA LEU A 420 -15.26 -21.74 20.42
C LEU A 420 -14.47 -22.98 20.90
N GLN A 421 -13.53 -22.82 21.86
CA GLN A 421 -13.41 -23.62 23.09
C GLN A 421 -12.07 -23.41 23.83
N GLN A 422 -12.19 -23.33 25.16
CA GLN A 422 -11.22 -23.53 26.23
C GLN A 422 -10.17 -22.43 26.55
N ILE A 423 -10.50 -21.73 27.63
CA ILE A 423 -9.67 -20.86 28.46
C ILE A 423 -8.46 -21.65 29.01
N GLY A 424 -7.26 -21.29 28.56
CA GLY A 424 -5.99 -21.61 29.21
C GLY A 424 -5.27 -20.31 29.58
N LYS A 425 -5.06 -20.07 30.87
CA LYS A 425 -4.39 -18.86 31.39
C LYS A 425 -2.93 -18.77 30.90
N PRO A 426 -2.42 -17.60 30.48
CA PRO A 426 -0.99 -17.41 30.25
C PRO A 426 -0.22 -17.33 31.59
N PRO A 427 1.04 -17.82 31.65
CA PRO A 427 1.84 -17.78 32.86
C PRO A 427 2.35 -16.37 33.19
N GLN A 428 2.17 -15.96 34.45
CA GLN A 428 2.77 -14.73 35.01
C GLN A 428 4.28 -14.89 35.16
N TYR A 429 5.05 -14.05 34.47
CA TYR A 429 6.45 -13.82 34.80
C TYR A 429 6.54 -12.61 35.76
N GLY A 430 7.17 -12.84 36.91
CA GLY A 430 7.30 -11.87 38.00
C GLY A 430 8.20 -10.69 37.66
N ILE A 431 7.79 -9.52 38.13
CA ILE A 431 8.53 -8.26 38.07
C ILE A 431 9.50 -8.23 39.26
N PRO A 432 10.82 -8.02 39.06
CA PRO A 432 11.74 -7.76 40.17
C PRO A 432 11.56 -6.34 40.71
N GLN A 433 11.55 -6.25 42.04
CA GLN A 433 11.40 -5.05 42.86
C GLN A 433 12.43 -3.95 42.55
N GLN A 434 11.97 -2.70 42.51
CA GLN A 434 12.82 -1.50 42.63
C GLN A 434 13.14 -1.23 44.12
N PRO A 435 14.38 -0.84 44.48
CA PRO A 435 14.67 -0.28 45.78
C PRO A 435 14.35 1.22 45.83
N GLN A 436 13.78 1.63 46.96
CA GLN A 436 13.57 3.02 47.38
C GLN A 436 14.88 3.78 47.61
N GLY A 437 14.83 5.09 47.38
CA GLY A 437 15.62 6.06 48.16
C GLY A 437 16.15 7.25 47.36
N GLY A 438 15.87 8.47 47.84
CA GLY A 438 16.73 9.64 47.60
C GLY A 438 16.04 10.92 47.15
N SER A 439 15.45 11.64 48.11
CA SER A 439 15.04 13.04 48.02
C SER A 439 16.22 13.98 47.73
N TRP A 440 16.07 14.93 46.81
CA TRP A 440 16.88 16.16 46.78
C TRP A 440 16.02 17.37 46.40
N GLN A 441 16.01 18.36 47.31
CA GLN A 441 15.37 19.67 47.21
C GLN A 441 16.22 20.65 46.37
N GLY A 442 15.56 21.63 45.75
CA GLY A 442 16.16 22.72 44.95
C GLY A 442 17.03 23.70 45.74
N PRO A 443 17.54 24.77 45.10
CA PRO A 443 16.73 25.98 44.79
C PRO A 443 17.02 26.51 43.36
N GLY A 444 16.29 27.41 42.69
CA GLY A 444 15.42 28.52 43.08
C GLY A 444 15.81 29.74 42.22
N ALA A 445 14.81 30.53 41.79
CA ALA A 445 14.87 31.78 40.99
C ALA A 445 15.12 31.62 39.48
N GLY A 446 14.39 32.25 38.55
CA GLY A 446 13.38 33.30 38.62
C GLY A 446 13.57 34.22 37.41
N ASN A 447 12.60 34.33 36.50
CA ASN A 447 12.23 35.60 35.87
C ASN A 447 11.02 35.45 34.93
N GLN A 448 9.98 36.22 35.25
CA GLN A 448 8.91 36.60 34.34
C GLN A 448 9.40 37.75 33.44
N ALA A 449 9.18 37.68 32.13
CA ALA A 449 9.07 38.86 31.29
C ALA A 449 8.13 38.60 30.10
N ARG A 450 7.48 39.69 29.71
CA ARG A 450 6.19 39.79 29.01
C ARG A 450 6.27 39.69 27.48
N HIS A 451 5.11 39.34 26.92
CA HIS A 451 4.61 39.50 25.55
C HIS A 451 5.22 40.58 24.64
N THR A 452 5.53 40.16 23.42
CA THR A 452 5.14 40.73 22.10
C THR A 452 5.31 39.57 21.09
N GLY A 453 4.35 39.09 20.29
CA GLY A 453 3.28 39.76 19.57
C GLY A 453 3.67 39.92 18.09
N PHE A 454 3.77 38.82 17.32
CA PHE A 454 3.73 38.86 15.84
C PHE A 454 3.15 37.54 15.31
N GLY A 455 2.02 37.64 14.63
CA GLY A 455 1.26 36.53 14.07
C GLY A 455 1.81 36.04 12.74
N GLY A 456 1.79 34.72 12.57
CA GLY A 456 1.87 34.03 11.30
C GLY A 456 0.83 32.91 11.33
N GLY A 457 -0.30 33.12 10.68
CA GLY A 457 -1.37 32.13 10.57
C GLY A 457 -0.91 30.94 9.74
N GLY A 458 -0.67 29.82 10.40
CA GLY A 458 -0.67 28.50 9.78
C GLY A 458 -2.11 27.97 9.70
N PRO A 459 -2.45 27.12 8.71
CA PRO A 459 -3.80 26.59 8.59
C PRO A 459 -4.16 25.70 9.80
N ASP A 460 -5.34 25.93 10.35
CA ASP A 460 -5.92 25.21 11.49
C ASP A 460 -6.03 23.71 11.19
N PHE A 461 -5.33 22.91 12.00
CA PHE A 461 -5.29 21.45 11.94
C PHE A 461 -6.57 20.76 12.47
N GLN A 462 -7.57 21.53 12.93
CA GLN A 462 -8.83 21.00 13.44
C GLN A 462 -9.82 20.58 12.34
N ASN A 463 -9.58 20.93 11.07
CA ASN A 463 -10.49 20.61 9.96
C ASN A 463 -10.12 19.30 9.21
N LEU A 464 -9.24 18.47 9.77
CA LEU A 464 -8.78 17.21 9.17
C LEU A 464 -9.32 15.95 9.85
N TYR A 465 -10.19 16.12 10.84
CA TYR A 465 -10.90 15.03 11.53
C TYR A 465 -12.39 15.22 11.38
#